data_AF-A0A4S8IMT5-F1
#
_entry.id   AF-A0A4S8IMT5-F1
#
_cell.length_a   1.000
_cell.length_b   1.000
_cell.length_c   1.000
_cell.angle_alpha   90.00
_cell.angle_beta   90.00
_cell.angle_gamma   90.00
#
_symmetry.space_group_name_H-M   'P 1'
#
loop_
_entity.id
_entity.type
_entity.pdbx_description
1 polymer ?
#
loop_
_entity_poly.entity_id
_entity_poly.type
_entity_poly.pdbx_seq_one_letter_code
_entity_poly.pdbx_strand_id
1 'polypeptide(L)'
;MGFEAGKTTISHGKPANQNVFLIKFFPTFSGLQEAEKLHNCFADGNRGRQEFYQRTASKSKANSEREACFKNFPFLYGYMAVAEDLPKLDSETMKRCLVKSKKDIEAIADAPLNID
;
A
#
# COMPACT_ATOMS: atom_id res chain seq x y z
N MET A 1 3.83 -4.52 -17.55
CA MET A 1 3.31 -4.13 -16.22
C MET A 1 4.49 -3.56 -15.44
N GLY A 2 4.44 -2.30 -15.03
CA GLY A 2 5.61 -1.50 -14.68
C GLY A 2 5.95 -1.37 -13.19
N PHE A 3 5.66 -2.39 -12.37
CA PHE A 3 5.95 -2.38 -10.92
C PHE A 3 7.00 -3.43 -10.50
N GLU A 4 7.74 -3.99 -11.46
CA GLU A 4 8.69 -5.08 -11.20
C GLU A 4 10.00 -4.61 -10.55
N ALA A 5 10.34 -3.32 -10.66
CA ALA A 5 11.64 -2.78 -10.25
C ALA A 5 11.77 -2.49 -8.73
N GLY A 6 10.75 -2.80 -7.91
CA GLY A 6 10.70 -2.34 -6.52
C GLY A 6 10.06 -3.29 -5.50
N LYS A 7 9.50 -4.42 -5.95
CA LYS A 7 8.68 -5.31 -5.12
C LYS A 7 9.48 -6.50 -4.60
N THR A 8 9.54 -6.64 -3.28
CA THR A 8 10.30 -7.70 -2.62
C THR A 8 9.46 -8.95 -2.43
N THR A 9 8.23 -8.85 -1.88
CA THR A 9 7.39 -10.02 -1.59
C THR A 9 5.89 -9.69 -1.58
N ILE A 10 5.05 -10.69 -1.89
CA ILE A 10 3.62 -10.70 -1.57
C ILE A 10 3.44 -11.71 -0.44
N SER A 11 2.89 -11.29 0.69
CA SER A 11 2.48 -12.20 1.76
C SER A 11 0.98 -12.14 1.97
N HIS A 12 0.35 -13.29 2.20
CA HIS A 12 -1.04 -13.35 2.62
C HIS A 12 -1.17 -12.76 4.04
N GLY A 13 -2.32 -12.15 4.32
CA GLY A 13 -2.69 -11.75 5.68
C GLY A 13 -2.87 -12.95 6.61
N LYS A 14 -3.53 -12.74 7.76
CA LYS A 14 -3.82 -13.82 8.72
C LYS A 14 -4.46 -15.03 8.01
N PRO A 15 -4.14 -16.28 8.42
CA PRO A 15 -4.54 -17.50 7.70
C PRO A 15 -6.06 -17.66 7.51
N ALA A 16 -6.88 -17.02 8.36
CA ALA A 16 -8.34 -17.02 8.24
C ALA A 16 -8.88 -16.10 7.13
N ASN A 17 -8.08 -15.16 6.59
CA ASN A 17 -8.49 -14.17 5.58
C ASN A 17 -7.48 -14.16 4.42
N GLN A 18 -7.62 -15.11 3.49
CA GLN A 18 -6.78 -15.21 2.28
C GLN A 18 -7.05 -14.10 1.23
N ASN A 19 -8.07 -13.27 1.46
CA ASN A 19 -8.47 -12.21 0.54
C ASN A 19 -7.70 -10.88 0.75
N VAL A 20 -6.75 -10.84 1.69
CA VAL A 20 -5.92 -9.66 1.97
C VAL A 20 -4.47 -9.98 1.67
N PHE A 21 -3.85 -9.12 0.84
CA PHE A 21 -2.46 -9.23 0.44
C PHE A 21 -1.67 -8.08 1.02
N LEU A 22 -0.49 -8.38 1.57
CA LEU A 22 0.51 -7.41 1.92
C LEU A 22 1.59 -7.41 0.82
N ILE A 23 1.83 -6.24 0.25
CA ILE A 23 2.87 -6.03 -0.75
C ILE A 23 4.02 -5.31 -0.07
N LYS A 24 5.18 -5.96 0.02
CA LYS A 24 6.41 -5.37 0.58
C LYS A 24 7.28 -4.86 -0.57
N PHE A 25 7.64 -3.59 -0.50
CA PHE A 25 8.60 -2.96 -1.41
C PHE A 25 9.99 -2.93 -0.77
N PHE A 26 11.03 -2.73 -1.57
CA PHE A 26 12.38 -2.55 -1.05
C PHE A 26 12.46 -1.33 -0.12
N PRO A 27 13.27 -1.37 0.96
CA PRO A 27 13.45 -0.26 1.89
C PRO A 27 14.36 0.83 1.29
N THR A 28 14.02 1.31 0.09
CA THR A 28 14.73 2.34 -0.65
C THR A 28 13.77 3.45 -1.06
N PHE A 29 14.27 4.64 -1.40
CA PHE A 29 13.42 5.72 -1.93
C PHE A 29 12.70 5.31 -3.21
N SER A 30 13.33 4.52 -4.09
CA SER A 30 12.68 3.94 -5.26
C SER A 30 11.55 2.98 -4.89
N GLY A 31 11.74 2.13 -3.87
CA GLY A 31 10.70 1.25 -3.37
C GLY A 31 9.51 2.01 -2.79
N LEU A 32 9.76 3.11 -2.06
CA LEU A 32 8.72 4.01 -1.58
C LEU A 32 7.96 4.66 -2.74
N GLN A 33 8.65 5.16 -3.76
CA GLN A 33 8.03 5.76 -4.93
C GLN A 33 7.13 4.77 -5.68
N GLU A 34 7.56 3.51 -5.82
CA GLU A 34 6.72 2.45 -6.41
C GLU A 34 5.50 2.13 -5.55
N ALA A 35 5.63 2.14 -4.22
CA ALA A 35 4.50 1.98 -3.30
C ALA A 35 3.48 3.13 -3.43
N GLU A 36 3.95 4.38 -3.53
CA GLU A 36 3.10 5.55 -3.76
C GLU A 36 2.40 5.49 -5.12
N LYS A 37 3.10 5.10 -6.19
CA LYS A 37 2.49 4.90 -7.51
C LYS A 37 1.37 3.86 -7.46
N LEU A 38 1.59 2.74 -6.78
CA LEU A 38 0.56 1.70 -6.64
C LEU A 38 -0.65 2.22 -5.84
N HIS A 39 -0.42 2.96 -4.76
CA HIS A 39 -1.47 3.59 -3.97
C HIS A 39 -2.32 4.56 -4.81
N ASN A 40 -1.67 5.47 -5.55
CA ASN A 40 -2.36 6.43 -6.40
C ASN A 40 -3.15 5.73 -7.51
N CYS A 41 -2.59 4.66 -8.09
CA CYS A 41 -3.28 3.88 -9.12
C CYS A 41 -4.61 3.28 -8.63
N PHE A 42 -4.70 2.86 -7.36
CA PHE A 42 -5.96 2.45 -6.75
C PHE A 42 -6.86 3.63 -6.39
N ALA A 43 -6.31 4.72 -5.88
CA ALA A 43 -7.07 5.92 -5.54
C ALA A 43 -7.75 6.54 -6.79
N ASP A 44 -7.03 6.68 -7.90
CA ASP A 44 -7.53 7.19 -9.19
C ASP A 44 -8.69 6.34 -9.74
N GLY A 45 -8.66 5.04 -9.44
CA GLY A 45 -9.70 4.08 -9.79
C GLY A 45 -10.90 4.05 -8.83
N ASN A 46 -11.00 4.95 -7.84
CA ASN A 46 -11.96 4.90 -6.73
C ASN A 46 -11.95 3.54 -5.99
N ARG A 47 -10.75 3.01 -5.77
CA ARG A 47 -10.50 1.68 -5.18
C ARG A 47 -9.55 1.75 -3.98
N GLY A 48 -9.58 2.87 -3.27
CA GLY A 48 -8.84 3.07 -2.04
C GLY A 48 -9.52 2.44 -0.82
N ARG A 49 -8.95 2.74 0.35
CA ARG A 49 -9.43 2.25 1.66
C ARG A 49 -10.84 2.74 1.98
N GLN A 50 -11.14 4.00 1.66
CA GLN A 50 -12.43 4.62 1.98
C GLN A 50 -13.56 3.98 1.16
N GLU A 51 -13.31 3.75 -0.12
CA GLU A 51 -14.26 3.16 -1.06
C GLU A 51 -14.51 1.69 -0.73
N PHE A 52 -13.48 0.97 -0.28
CA PHE A 52 -13.64 -0.37 0.27
C PHE A 52 -14.59 -0.36 1.48
N TYR A 53 -14.35 0.52 2.46
CA TYR A 53 -15.23 0.59 3.63
C TYR A 53 -16.65 1.00 3.26
N GLN A 54 -16.82 1.99 2.39
CA GLN A 54 -18.15 2.42 1.94
C GLN A 54 -18.90 1.27 1.26
N ARG A 55 -18.24 0.50 0.39
CA ARG A 55 -18.86 -0.66 -0.28
C ARG A 55 -19.20 -1.80 0.70
N THR A 56 -18.39 -1.99 1.74
CA THR A 56 -18.70 -3.00 2.78
C THR A 56 -19.78 -2.56 3.77
N ALA A 57 -19.87 -1.26 4.06
CA ALA A 57 -20.83 -0.71 5.02
C ALA A 57 -22.20 -0.38 4.39
N SER A 58 -22.21 0.06 3.14
CA SER A 58 -23.43 0.35 2.38
C SER A 58 -23.68 -0.75 1.34
N LYS A 59 -24.82 -1.43 1.39
CA LYS A 59 -25.29 -2.35 0.34
C LYS A 59 -25.70 -1.60 -0.95
N SER A 60 -25.15 -0.41 -1.20
CA SER A 60 -25.63 0.52 -2.23
C SER A 60 -24.78 0.41 -3.49
N LYS A 61 -25.47 0.53 -4.64
CA LYS A 61 -24.89 0.42 -5.99
C LYS A 61 -23.75 1.42 -6.20
N ALA A 62 -22.65 0.92 -6.75
CA ALA A 62 -21.41 1.67 -6.95
C ALA A 62 -21.61 2.92 -7.80
N ASN A 63 -21.02 4.04 -7.37
CA ASN A 63 -20.73 5.17 -8.24
C ASN A 63 -19.71 4.75 -9.30
N SER A 64 -19.84 5.33 -10.50
CA SER A 64 -19.08 5.06 -11.73
C SER A 64 -17.68 4.48 -11.48
N GLU A 65 -17.50 3.20 -11.76
CA GLU A 65 -16.18 2.56 -11.72
C GLU A 65 -15.32 3.23 -12.80
N ARG A 66 -14.27 3.93 -12.38
CA ARG A 66 -13.23 4.42 -13.30
C ARG A 66 -12.34 3.24 -13.70
N GLU A 67 -11.63 3.37 -14.82
CA GLU A 67 -10.72 2.32 -15.29
C GLU A 67 -9.78 1.90 -14.15
N ALA A 68 -9.84 0.62 -13.79
CA ALA A 68 -9.00 0.08 -12.74
C ALA A 68 -7.56 0.01 -13.24
N CYS A 69 -6.62 0.37 -12.35
CA CYS A 69 -5.19 0.11 -12.52
C CYS A 69 -4.90 -1.32 -13.00
N PHE A 70 -5.67 -2.27 -12.46
CA PHE A 70 -5.65 -3.67 -12.84
C PHE A 70 -6.94 -4.03 -13.58
N LYS A 71 -6.95 -3.84 -14.91
CA LYS A 71 -8.11 -4.19 -15.76
C LYS A 71 -8.55 -5.65 -15.59
N ASN A 72 -7.60 -6.55 -15.31
CA ASN A 72 -7.84 -7.98 -15.07
C ASN A 72 -8.34 -8.29 -13.65
N PHE A 73 -8.25 -7.35 -12.72
CA PHE A 73 -8.65 -7.53 -11.33
C PHE A 73 -9.56 -6.39 -10.83
N PRO A 74 -10.78 -6.26 -11.42
CA PRO A 74 -11.71 -5.18 -11.13
C PRO A 74 -12.42 -5.33 -9.78
N PHE A 75 -12.01 -6.25 -8.92
CA PHE A 75 -12.52 -6.40 -7.55
C PHE A 75 -11.47 -6.05 -6.49
N LEU A 76 -10.23 -5.75 -6.90
CA LEU A 76 -9.18 -5.38 -5.96
C LEU A 76 -9.33 -3.93 -5.51
N TYR A 77 -9.06 -3.75 -4.22
CA TYR A 77 -8.90 -2.49 -3.52
C TYR A 77 -7.51 -2.46 -2.92
N GLY A 78 -6.90 -1.29 -2.87
CA GLY A 78 -5.53 -1.15 -2.40
C GLY A 78 -5.23 0.23 -1.87
N TYR A 79 -4.33 0.29 -0.90
CA TYR A 79 -3.86 1.54 -0.31
C TYR A 79 -2.49 1.32 0.34
N MET A 80 -1.76 2.41 0.58
CA MET A 80 -0.51 2.35 1.33
C MET A 80 -0.81 2.15 2.82
N ALA A 81 -0.15 1.19 3.46
CA ALA A 81 -0.39 0.86 4.86
C ALA A 81 -0.10 2.06 5.78
N VAL A 82 -0.95 2.26 6.79
CA VAL A 82 -0.83 3.31 7.81
C VAL A 82 -0.54 2.69 9.19
N ALA A 83 -0.28 3.53 10.19
CA ALA A 83 0.02 3.08 11.56
C ALA A 83 -1.07 2.14 12.14
N GLU A 84 -2.33 2.38 11.80
CA GLU A 84 -3.48 1.55 12.22
C GLU A 84 -3.43 0.11 11.66
N ASP A 85 -2.65 -0.13 10.60
CA ASP A 85 -2.51 -1.44 9.98
C ASP A 85 -1.40 -2.27 10.59
N LEU A 86 -0.50 -1.65 11.38
CA LEU A 86 0.61 -2.32 12.04
C LEU A 86 0.17 -3.55 12.87
N PRO A 87 -0.94 -3.50 13.66
CA PRO A 87 -1.43 -4.66 14.41
C PRO A 87 -2.03 -5.78 13.54
N LYS A 88 -2.22 -5.55 12.23
CA LYS A 88 -2.73 -6.55 11.29
C LYS A 88 -1.64 -7.46 10.76
N LEU A 89 -0.37 -7.05 10.90
CA LEU A 89 0.79 -7.83 10.51
C LEU A 89 1.01 -9.03 11.45
N ASP A 90 1.76 -10.01 10.99
CA ASP A 90 2.26 -11.07 11.87
C ASP A 90 3.24 -10.50 12.92
N SER A 91 3.34 -11.16 14.06
CA SER A 91 4.11 -10.65 15.20
C SER A 91 5.61 -10.48 14.92
N GLU A 92 6.17 -11.23 13.97
CA GLU A 92 7.58 -11.09 13.59
C GLU A 92 7.79 -9.84 12.73
N THR A 93 6.97 -9.67 11.68
CA THR A 93 6.99 -8.48 10.82
C THR A 93 6.71 -7.23 11.66
N MET A 94 5.72 -7.27 12.55
CA MET A 94 5.36 -6.14 13.41
C MET A 94 6.55 -5.65 14.26
N LYS A 95 7.35 -6.56 14.84
CA LYS A 95 8.52 -6.22 15.65
C LYS A 95 9.66 -5.59 14.85
N ARG A 96 9.72 -5.85 13.54
CA ARG A 96 10.77 -5.36 12.63
C ARG A 96 10.36 -4.09 11.87
N CYS A 97 9.11 -3.66 12.00
CA CYS A 97 8.61 -2.48 11.32
C CYS A 97 8.76 -1.22 12.19
N LEU A 98 9.08 -0.10 11.53
CA LEU A 98 9.11 1.23 12.13
C LEU A 98 8.12 2.13 11.40
N VAL A 99 7.27 2.82 12.16
CA VAL A 99 6.37 3.83 11.60
C VAL A 99 7.15 5.15 11.45
N LYS A 100 7.10 5.73 10.26
CA LYS A 100 7.72 7.03 9.95
C LYS A 100 6.69 7.94 9.30
N SER A 101 6.79 9.24 9.58
CA SER A 101 6.03 10.23 8.83
C SER A 101 6.70 10.49 7.47
N LYS A 102 5.93 10.96 6.48
CA LYS A 102 6.48 11.37 5.18
C LYS A 102 7.55 12.46 5.34
N LYS A 103 7.32 13.41 6.25
CA LYS A 103 8.28 14.48 6.57
C LYS A 103 9.62 13.95 7.10
N ASP A 104 9.59 12.93 7.95
CA ASP A 104 10.83 12.31 8.46
C ASP A 104 11.63 11.66 7.33
N ILE A 105 10.94 11.05 6.37
CA ILE A 105 11.57 10.41 5.21
C ILE A 105 12.17 11.45 4.27
N GLU A 106 11.44 12.53 4.00
CA GLU A 106 11.93 13.67 3.21
C GLU A 106 13.16 14.30 3.86
N ALA A 107 13.14 14.52 5.18
CA ALA A 107 14.29 15.04 5.91
C ALA A 107 15.53 14.13 5.82
N ILE A 108 15.36 12.80 5.75
CA ILE A 108 16.47 11.86 5.53
C ILE A 108 16.98 11.94 4.09
N ALA A 109 16.09 12.14 3.12
CA ALA A 109 16.46 12.27 1.71
C ALA A 109 17.25 13.57 1.43
N ASP A 110 16.85 14.66 2.08
CA ASP A 110 17.44 15.99 1.92
C ASP A 110 18.68 16.22 2.83
N ALA A 111 19.00 15.27 3.71
CA ALA A 111 20.14 15.39 4.60
C ALA A 111 21.44 15.46 3.78
N PRO A 112 22.30 16.47 4.01
CA PRO A 112 23.58 16.55 3.32
C PRO A 112 24.42 15.33 3.66
N LEU A 113 25.00 14.69 2.64
CA LEU A 113 26.01 13.66 2.84
C LEU A 113 27.23 14.35 3.46
N ASN A 114 27.46 14.16 4.76
CA ASN A 114 28.72 14.51 5.38
C ASN A 114 29.78 13.59 4.76
N ILE A 115 30.46 14.09 3.75
CA ILE A 115 31.67 13.51 3.20
C ILE A 115 32.80 14.04 4.09
N ASP A 116 33.11 13.30 5.17
CA ASP A 116 34.38 13.42 5.88
C ASP A 116 35.46 12.58 5.16
#